data_AF-A0AAE1ITG4-F1
#
_entry.id   AF-A0AAE1ITG4-F1
#
_cell.length_a   1.000
_cell.length_b   1.000
_cell.length_c   1.000
_cell.angle_alpha   90.00
_cell.angle_beta   90.00
_cell.angle_gamma   90.00
#
_symmetry.space_group_name_H-M   'P 1'
#
loop_
_entity.id
_entity.type
_entity.pdbx_description
1 polymer ?
#
loop_
_entity_poly.entity_id
_entity_poly.type
_entity_poly.pdbx_seq_one_letter_code
_entity_poly.pdbx_strand_id
1 'polypeptide(L)' 'MGFAVSICGVQSIHSLCYNPEVRLKKKDRLAGVLENEAEGKKYAEHAVRKFVRNRAPEIMPSINFFFADPTRN' A
#
# COMPACT_ATOMS: atom_id res chain seq x y z
N MET A 1 -21.48 26.11 -0.68
CA MET A 1 -20.59 24.93 -0.61
C MET A 1 -20.33 24.29 -1.98
N GLY A 2 -21.35 23.92 -2.77
CA GLY A 2 -21.15 23.25 -4.07
C GLY A 2 -20.27 24.00 -5.09
N PHE A 3 -20.42 25.33 -5.19
CA PHE A 3 -19.61 26.16 -6.10
C PHE A 3 -18.11 26.14 -5.76
N ALA A 4 -17.76 26.13 -4.47
CA ALA A 4 -16.37 26.10 -4.02
C ALA A 4 -15.71 24.74 -4.32
N VAL A 5 -16.46 23.65 -4.18
CA VAL A 5 -15.98 22.30 -4.52
C VAL A 5 -15.82 22.17 -6.04
N SER A 6 -16.74 22.72 -6.84
CA SER A 6 -16.63 22.68 -8.30
C SER A 6 -15.44 23.49 -8.82
N ILE A 7 -15.20 24.70 -8.30
CA ILE A 7 -14.10 25.54 -8.79
C ILE A 7 -12.74 24.94 -8.43
N CYS A 8 -12.59 24.41 -7.22
CA CYS A 8 -11.37 23.70 -6.79
C CYS A 8 -11.16 22.40 -7.59
N GLY A 9 -12.24 21.65 -7.87
CA GLY A 9 -12.18 20.43 -8.67
C GLY A 9 -11.72 20.69 -10.11
N VAL A 10 -12.25 21.73 -10.77
CA VAL A 10 -11.85 22.10 -12.13
C VAL A 10 -10.38 22.56 -12.16
N GLN A 11 -9.94 23.34 -11.17
CA GLN A 11 -8.54 23.75 -11.04
C GLN A 11 -7.60 22.56 -10.85
N SER A 12 -8.01 21.58 -10.03
CA SER A 12 -7.25 20.35 -9.80
C SER A 12 -7.14 19.50 -11.06
N ILE A 13 -8.25 19.33 -11.80
CA ILE A 13 -8.27 18.59 -13.07
C ILE A 13 -7.42 19.28 -14.13
N HIS A 14 -7.49 20.62 -14.21
CA HIS A 14 -6.69 21.39 -15.16
C HIS A 14 -5.19 21.24 -14.88
N SER A 15 -4.79 21.32 -13.61
CA SER A 15 -3.41 21.08 -13.19
C SER A 15 -2.95 19.66 -13.53
N LEU A 16 -3.78 18.65 -13.28
CA LEU A 16 -3.50 17.24 -13.54
C LEU A 16 -3.41 16.88 -15.03
N CYS A 17 -4.10 17.61 -15.91
CA CYS A 17 -4.14 17.30 -17.35
C CYS A 17 -3.07 18.06 -18.15
N TYR A 18 -2.75 19.31 -17.78
CA TYR A 18 -1.93 20.19 -18.61
C TYR A 18 -0.51 20.41 -18.07
N ASN A 19 -0.22 20.16 -16.79
CA ASN A 19 1.15 20.25 -16.28
C ASN A 19 1.95 19.01 -16.68
N PRO A 20 3.05 19.13 -17.43
CA PRO A 20 3.81 17.99 -17.94
C PRO A 20 4.44 17.11 -16.85
N GLU A 21 4.69 17.68 -15.67
CA GLU A 21 5.30 17.00 -14.51
C GLU A 21 4.32 16.13 -13.71
N VAL A 22 3.02 16.40 -13.81
CA VAL A 22 1.95 15.70 -13.05
C VAL A 22 0.87 15.13 -14.00
N ARG A 23 1.10 15.21 -15.32
CA ARG A 23 0.14 14.79 -16.35
C ARG A 23 -0.20 13.31 -16.23
N LEU A 24 -1.48 12.98 -16.13
CA LEU A 24 -1.94 11.58 -16.22
C LEU A 24 -1.74 11.01 -17.64
N LYS A 25 -0.55 10.48 -17.95
CA LYS A 25 -0.35 9.61 -19.11
C LYS A 25 -0.45 8.17 -18.65
N LYS A 26 -1.19 7.34 -19.38
CA LYS A 26 -1.25 5.87 -19.13
C LYS A 26 0.15 5.21 -19.17
N LYS A 27 1.12 5.84 -19.84
CA LYS A 27 2.54 5.44 -19.88
C LYS A 27 3.26 5.67 -18.54
N ASP A 28 2.88 6.71 -17.79
CA ASP A 28 3.50 7.07 -16.51
C ASP A 28 2.98 6.20 -15.35
N ARG A 29 1.95 5.37 -15.58
CA ARG A 29 1.50 4.35 -14.60
C ARG A 29 2.48 3.17 -14.48
N LEU A 30 3.28 2.92 -15.52
CA LEU A 30 4.35 1.92 -15.52
C LEU A 30 5.71 2.54 -15.16
N ALA A 31 5.86 3.85 -15.36
CA ALA A 31 6.92 4.63 -14.75
C ALA A 31 6.55 4.89 -13.29
N GLY A 32 6.52 3.83 -12.47
CA GLY A 32 6.62 4.04 -11.03
C GLY A 32 7.79 5.01 -10.80
N VAL A 33 7.57 6.07 -10.02
CA VAL A 33 8.60 7.06 -9.70
C VAL A 33 9.88 6.27 -9.41
N LEU A 34 10.86 6.33 -10.32
CA LEU A 34 12.07 5.50 -10.26
C LEU A 34 12.85 5.78 -8.97
N GLU A 35 12.68 6.99 -8.41
CA GLU A 35 13.25 7.37 -7.12
C GLU A 35 12.52 6.76 -5.91
N ASN A 36 11.33 6.20 -6.11
CA ASN A 36 10.54 5.55 -5.07
C ASN A 36 10.78 4.04 -4.99
N GLU A 37 11.74 3.49 -5.73
CA GLU A 37 12.12 2.08 -5.57
C GLU A 37 12.61 1.77 -4.16
N ALA A 38 13.36 2.69 -3.54
CA ALA A 38 13.87 2.52 -2.20
C ALA A 38 12.75 2.54 -1.15
N GLU A 39 11.77 3.43 -1.32
CA GLU A 39 10.60 3.53 -0.45
C GLU A 39 9.63 2.35 -0.69
N GLY A 40 9.41 1.96 -1.94
CA GLY A 40 8.63 0.77 -2.30
C GLY A 40 9.23 -0.52 -1.74
N LYS A 41 10.57 -0.67 -1.77
CA LYS A 41 11.27 -1.77 -1.09
C LYS A 41 11.09 -1.69 0.42
N LYS A 42 11.22 -0.51 1.04
CA LYS A 42 10.99 -0.33 2.49
C LYS A 42 9.57 -0.71 2.92
N TYR A 43 8.53 -0.35 2.16
CA TYR A 43 7.15 -0.76 2.45
C TYR A 43 6.91 -2.25 2.19
N ALA A 44 7.43 -2.79 1.08
CA ALA A 44 7.28 -4.20 0.75
C ALA A 44 7.99 -5.12 1.75
N GLU A 45 9.13 -4.68 2.29
CA GLU A 45 10.06 -5.44 3.13
C GLU A 45 10.14 -4.96 4.58
N HIS A 46 9.08 -4.40 5.15
CA HIS A 46 9.14 -3.95 6.55
C HIS A 46 9.46 -5.10 7.52
N ALA A 47 10.13 -4.80 8.65
CA ALA A 47 10.67 -5.81 9.57
C ALA A 47 9.64 -6.83 10.07
N VAL A 48 8.41 -6.38 10.37
CA VAL A 48 7.33 -7.26 10.84
C VAL A 48 6.94 -8.30 9.78
N ARG A 49 6.99 -7.96 8.49
CA ARG A 49 6.63 -8.85 7.39
C ARG A 49 7.74 -9.87 7.13
N LYS A 50 9.00 -9.47 7.27
CA LYS A 50 10.14 -10.43 7.27
C LYS A 50 10.04 -11.41 8.44
N PHE A 51 9.67 -10.92 9.61
CA PHE A 51 9.53 -11.75 10.82
C PHE A 51 8.36 -12.73 10.73
N VAL A 52 7.22 -12.30 10.18
CA VAL A 52 6.01 -13.13 10.06
C VAL A 52 6.08 -14.10 8.86
N ARG A 53 6.93 -13.85 7.86
CA ARG A 53 7.02 -14.68 6.63
C ARG A 53 7.32 -16.15 6.88
N ASN A 54 8.08 -16.47 7.92
CA ASN A 54 8.46 -17.85 8.27
C ASN A 54 7.60 -18.44 9.40
N ARG A 55 6.55 -17.73 9.83
CA ARG A 55 5.61 -18.22 10.86
C ARG A 55 4.31 -18.65 10.19
N ALA A 56 3.69 -19.69 10.73
CA ALA A 56 2.34 -20.05 10.32
C ALA A 56 1.38 -18.88 10.61
N PRO A 57 0.44 -18.58 9.70
CA PRO A 57 -0.54 -17.50 9.89
C PRO A 57 -1.58 -17.92 10.94
N GLU A 58 -1.17 -17.89 12.21
CA GLU A 58 -2.02 -18.22 13.33
C GLU A 58 -2.29 -16.96 14.15
N ILE A 59 -3.58 -16.65 14.33
CA ILE A 59 -4.03 -15.46 15.05
C ILE A 59 -3.66 -15.55 16.54
N MET A 60 -3.60 -16.77 17.10
CA MET A 60 -3.29 -17.01 18.51
C MET A 60 -2.59 -18.36 18.74
N PRO A 61 -1.25 -18.42 18.63
CA PRO A 61 -0.51 -19.69 18.62
C PRO A 61 -0.60 -20.45 19.95
N SER A 62 -0.71 -19.76 21.10
CA SER A 62 -0.85 -20.42 22.41
C SER A 62 -2.18 -21.15 22.59
N ILE A 63 -3.27 -20.56 22.10
CA ILE A 63 -4.61 -21.15 22.17
C ILE A 63 -4.76 -22.23 21.10
N ASN A 64 -4.22 -21.99 19.90
CA ASN A 64 -4.23 -23.02 18.85
C ASN A 64 -3.45 -24.27 19.29
N PHE A 65 -2.25 -24.11 19.86
CA PHE A 65 -1.49 -25.22 20.42
C PHE A 65 -2.21 -25.93 21.57
N PHE A 66 -2.91 -25.20 22.44
CA PHE A 66 -3.67 -25.80 23.54
C PHE A 66 -4.80 -26.73 23.05
N PHE A 67 -5.49 -26.37 21.97
CA PHE A 67 -6.61 -27.17 21.44
C PHE A 67 -6.21 -28.16 20.32
N ALA A 68 -5.12 -27.93 19.61
CA ALA A 68 -4.71 -28.73 18.45
C ALA A 68 -3.61 -29.76 18.75
N ASP A 69 -3.00 -29.76 19.94
CA ASP A 69 -1.96 -30.73 20.31
C ASP A 69 -2.57 -32.07 20.77
N PRO A 70 -2.45 -33.16 19.98
CA PRO A 70 -3.02 -34.47 20.31
C PRO A 70 -2.29 -35.19 21.45
N THR A 71 -1.16 -34.65 21.94
CA THR A 71 -0.42 -35.23 23.06
C THR A 71 -0.86 -34.71 24.43
N ARG A 72 -1.66 -33.64 24.47
CA ARG A 72 -2.24 -33.04 25.69
C ARG A 72 -3.75 -33.28 25.85
N ASN A 73 -4.38 -34.01 24.92
CA ASN A 73 -5.80 -34.39 24.97
C ASN A 73 -5.99 -35.90 25.10
#